data_AF-A0A7S7TAX2-F1
#
_entry.id   AF-A0A7S7TAX2-F1
#
_cell.length_a   1.000
_cell.length_b   1.000
_cell.length_c   1.000
_cell.angle_alpha   90.00
_cell.angle_beta   90.00
_cell.angle_gamma   90.00
#
_symmetry.space_group_name_H-M   'P 1'
#
loop_
_entity.id
_entity.type
_entity.pdbx_description
1 polymer ?
#
loop_
_entity_poly.entity_id
_entity_poly.type
_entity_poly.pdbx_seq_one_letter_code
_entity_poly.pdbx_strand_id
1 'polypeptide(L)'
;MRRHRRAKIVATVGPASSSPEMLEALLLAGVDTFRLNFSHGTQSDHARIHAAIRKLEQEVGRPIGILMDLQGPKIRVGTLRDGKIAAAAGETIRFVLSGSDGDRTAIPLPHREIFAAVAPGHDLLIDDGRVRVRVTGLGDDFIEAKVIVGGTISNHKGVNLPGTVLDLSPLTAKDRLDLEFGLKLGVDWVALSFVQKPSDIIEARGLIGDRAGLMAKIEKPAALERIDDIIQLCDAIMVARGDLGVEIPHEDVPGRQKELVRACRLAVKPVIVATQMLDSMVAAPTPTRAEVSDVATAIYDGADAVMLSAESATGRYPREAVEMMDRIIRSTEQHKMYRSIVEATQPGEEQTPPHAVATAAADLASVVHAAAIVAYTSSGTTAARVARKRPSRPILAITPSREVSRRLCLLWGAHSVLSDDVQSYEEMVERATTFAHAEQFASSRDLLVVVAGIPFGQAGTTNNLRVVSLP
;
A
#
# COMPACT_ATOMS: atom_id res chain seq x y z
N MET A 1 -22.40 8.41 -2.06
CA MET A 1 -21.18 9.23 -2.31
C MET A 1 -20.40 8.64 -3.49
N ARG A 2 -20.21 9.33 -4.61
CA ARG A 2 -19.41 8.85 -5.76
C ARG A 2 -18.04 9.53 -5.80
N ARG A 3 -16.98 8.79 -6.12
CA ARG A 3 -15.64 9.37 -6.38
C ARG A 3 -15.50 9.67 -7.87
N HIS A 4 -15.01 10.87 -8.19
CA HIS A 4 -14.76 11.29 -9.57
C HIS A 4 -13.30 11.15 -10.01
N ARG A 5 -12.43 10.66 -9.13
CA ARG A 5 -11.09 10.15 -9.43
C ARG A 5 -11.08 8.63 -9.58
N ARG A 6 -10.03 8.07 -10.17
CA ARG A 6 -9.84 6.62 -10.28
C ARG A 6 -8.86 6.09 -9.25
N ALA A 7 -7.67 6.70 -9.13
CA ALA A 7 -6.71 6.31 -8.10
C ALA A 7 -7.25 6.56 -6.68
N LYS A 8 -6.85 5.68 -5.77
CA LYS A 8 -7.36 5.62 -4.41
C LYS A 8 -6.48 6.38 -3.43
N ILE A 9 -7.06 6.80 -2.31
CA ILE A 9 -6.35 7.47 -1.24
C ILE A 9 -6.37 6.58 0.00
N VAL A 10 -5.17 6.26 0.50
CA VAL A 10 -4.98 5.65 1.81
C VAL A 10 -4.53 6.71 2.80
N ALA A 11 -5.20 6.81 3.95
CA ALA A 11 -4.81 7.73 5.01
C ALA A 11 -4.50 6.98 6.29
N THR A 12 -3.35 7.26 6.90
CA THR A 12 -2.98 6.71 8.19
C THR A 12 -3.75 7.42 9.30
N VAL A 13 -4.39 6.64 10.17
CA VAL A 13 -5.08 7.17 11.35
C VAL A 13 -4.09 7.29 12.51
N GLY A 14 -4.12 8.42 13.19
CA GLY A 14 -3.31 8.69 14.38
C GLY A 14 -3.95 9.76 15.26
N PRO A 15 -3.19 10.35 16.20
CA PRO A 15 -3.71 11.34 17.14
C PRO A 15 -4.47 12.51 16.51
N ALA A 16 -4.09 12.96 15.31
CA ALA A 16 -4.75 14.07 14.60
C ALA A 16 -6.03 13.64 13.88
N SER A 17 -6.31 12.34 13.76
CA SER A 17 -7.38 11.80 12.91
C SER A 17 -8.21 10.68 13.54
N SER A 18 -8.00 10.35 14.82
CA SER A 18 -8.68 9.24 15.48
C SER A 18 -10.09 9.55 15.99
N SER A 19 -10.54 10.81 15.96
CA SER A 19 -11.91 11.16 16.38
C SER A 19 -12.92 10.76 15.30
N PRO A 20 -14.15 10.33 15.66
CA PRO A 20 -15.18 9.99 14.68
C PRO A 20 -15.47 11.12 13.67
N GLU A 21 -15.50 12.37 14.14
CA GLU A 21 -15.78 13.54 13.30
C GLU A 21 -14.66 13.78 12.28
N MET A 22 -13.39 13.57 12.69
CA MET A 22 -12.27 13.69 11.77
C MET A 22 -12.24 12.51 10.79
N LEU A 23 -12.53 11.28 11.23
CA LEU A 23 -12.65 10.13 10.32
C LEU A 23 -13.70 10.38 9.23
N GLU A 24 -14.86 10.92 9.60
CA GLU A 24 -15.89 11.35 8.65
C GLU A 24 -15.37 12.45 7.72
N ALA A 25 -14.73 13.49 8.27
CA ALA A 25 -14.17 14.56 7.46
C ALA A 25 -13.12 14.07 6.45
N LEU A 26 -12.25 13.14 6.84
CA LEU A 26 -11.26 12.51 5.96
C LEU A 26 -11.93 11.64 4.89
N LEU A 27 -12.96 10.88 5.26
CA LEU A 27 -13.76 10.10 4.31
C LEU A 27 -14.40 11.05 3.29
N LEU A 28 -15.10 12.11 3.71
CA LEU A 28 -15.73 13.06 2.79
C LEU A 28 -14.70 13.76 1.90
N ALA A 29 -13.56 14.16 2.45
CA ALA A 29 -12.45 14.78 1.72
C ALA A 29 -11.87 13.87 0.62
N GLY A 30 -11.80 12.55 0.86
CA GLY A 30 -11.27 11.67 -0.17
C GLY A 30 -10.82 10.29 0.25
N VAL A 31 -10.74 9.92 1.53
CA VAL A 31 -10.17 8.61 1.90
C VAL A 31 -10.99 7.44 1.35
N ASP A 32 -10.32 6.41 0.82
CA ASP A 32 -10.95 5.14 0.43
C ASP A 32 -10.60 4.01 1.41
N THR A 33 -9.40 4.06 2.00
CA THR A 33 -8.92 3.06 2.96
C THR A 33 -8.16 3.75 4.10
N PHE A 34 -8.48 3.37 5.34
CA PHE A 34 -7.76 3.83 6.52
C PHE A 34 -6.67 2.84 6.90
N ARG A 35 -5.44 3.33 7.07
CA ARG A 35 -4.31 2.56 7.58
C ARG A 35 -4.22 2.70 9.10
N LEU A 36 -4.15 1.57 9.79
CA LEU A 36 -3.84 1.47 11.21
C LEU A 36 -2.39 0.98 11.35
N ASN A 37 -1.50 1.85 11.84
CA ASN A 37 -0.08 1.53 11.97
C ASN A 37 0.21 0.94 13.36
N PHE A 38 0.43 -0.38 13.43
CA PHE A 38 0.67 -1.10 14.68
C PHE A 38 2.10 -0.89 15.25
N SER A 39 2.93 -0.07 14.61
CA SER A 39 4.15 0.46 15.24
C SER A 39 3.85 1.41 16.41
N HIS A 40 2.63 1.96 16.49
CA HIS A 40 2.21 2.95 17.48
C HIS A 40 0.80 2.65 18.00
N GLY A 41 0.51 3.10 19.22
CA GLY A 41 -0.78 2.84 19.86
C GLY A 41 -0.89 1.43 20.43
N THR A 42 -1.98 1.19 21.13
CA THR A 42 -2.29 -0.11 21.73
C THR A 42 -3.38 -0.82 20.92
N GLN A 43 -3.52 -2.14 21.11
CA GLN A 43 -4.61 -2.90 20.50
C GLN A 43 -5.99 -2.31 20.84
N SER A 44 -6.19 -1.83 22.08
CA SER A 44 -7.46 -1.20 22.47
C SER A 44 -7.73 0.12 21.74
N ASP A 45 -6.69 0.92 21.46
CA ASP A 45 -6.82 2.12 20.62
C ASP A 45 -7.27 1.75 19.20
N HIS A 46 -6.62 0.73 18.60
CA HIS A 46 -6.98 0.24 17.28
C HIS A 46 -8.40 -0.34 17.22
N ALA A 47 -8.87 -1.05 18.26
CA ALA A 47 -10.26 -1.52 18.33
C ALA A 47 -11.27 -0.37 18.31
N ARG A 48 -11.00 0.72 19.06
CA ARG A 48 -11.89 1.89 19.08
C ARG A 48 -11.96 2.57 17.71
N ILE A 49 -10.80 2.76 17.06
CA ILE A 49 -10.73 3.34 15.72
C ILE A 49 -11.44 2.44 14.70
N HIS A 50 -11.19 1.13 14.74
CA HIS A 50 -11.88 0.16 13.87
C HIS A 50 -13.40 0.25 14.03
N ALA A 51 -13.90 0.25 15.27
CA ALA A 51 -15.34 0.36 15.53
C ALA A 51 -15.93 1.68 14.99
N ALA A 52 -15.22 2.81 15.15
CA ALA A 52 -15.64 4.09 14.60
C ALA A 52 -15.72 4.06 13.06
N ILE A 53 -14.72 3.48 12.38
CA ILE A 53 -14.72 3.33 10.91
C ILE A 53 -15.88 2.43 10.45
N ARG A 54 -16.13 1.30 11.14
CA ARG A 54 -17.24 0.40 10.79
C ARG A 54 -18.62 1.02 11.04
N LYS A 55 -18.76 1.86 12.07
CA LYS A 55 -19.97 2.65 12.28
C LYS A 55 -20.18 3.66 11.14
N LEU A 56 -19.14 4.40 10.79
CA LEU A 56 -19.18 5.36 9.68
C LEU A 56 -19.48 4.67 8.33
N GLU A 57 -18.95 3.46 8.10
CA GLU A 57 -19.26 2.64 6.92
C GLU A 57 -20.77 2.35 6.81
N GLN A 58 -21.42 2.04 7.94
CA GLN A 58 -22.87 1.80 7.99
C GLN A 58 -23.66 3.09 7.74
N GLU A 59 -23.25 4.20 8.35
CA GLU A 59 -23.93 5.51 8.21
C GLU A 59 -23.87 6.04 6.76
N VAL A 60 -22.73 5.89 6.09
CA VAL A 60 -22.53 6.35 4.70
C VAL A 60 -23.06 5.33 3.68
N GLY A 61 -23.30 4.09 4.09
CA GLY A 61 -23.81 3.03 3.22
C GLY A 61 -22.85 2.61 2.11
N ARG A 62 -21.53 2.83 2.29
CA ARG A 62 -20.50 2.49 1.31
C ARG A 62 -19.32 1.80 1.97
N PRO A 63 -18.67 0.84 1.30
CA PRO A 63 -17.55 0.13 1.89
C PRO A 63 -16.37 1.07 2.18
N ILE A 64 -15.74 0.87 3.33
CA ILE A 64 -14.52 1.57 3.73
C ILE A 64 -13.46 0.51 4.03
N GLY A 65 -12.31 0.59 3.35
CA GLY A 65 -11.21 -0.33 3.58
C GLY A 65 -10.47 -0.02 4.89
N ILE A 66 -10.01 -1.07 5.57
CA ILE A 66 -9.10 -0.97 6.72
C ILE A 66 -7.84 -1.79 6.43
N LEU A 67 -6.70 -1.11 6.44
CA LEU A 67 -5.37 -1.69 6.26
C LEU A 67 -4.64 -1.72 7.60
N MET A 68 -4.40 -2.91 8.13
CA MET A 68 -3.48 -3.13 9.24
C MET A 68 -2.04 -3.12 8.72
N ASP A 69 -1.17 -2.28 9.26
CA ASP A 69 0.26 -2.27 8.94
C ASP A 69 1.08 -2.77 10.13
N LEU A 70 1.66 -3.96 9.97
CA LEU A 70 2.49 -4.62 10.99
C LEU A 70 3.84 -3.92 11.12
N GLN A 71 4.38 -3.91 12.33
CA GLN A 71 5.63 -3.20 12.61
C GLN A 71 6.83 -3.87 11.93
N GLY A 72 6.87 -5.20 11.95
CA GLY A 72 8.01 -5.98 11.49
C GLY A 72 9.24 -5.86 12.41
N PRO A 73 10.34 -6.53 12.06
CA PRO A 73 11.56 -6.56 12.86
C PRO A 73 12.37 -5.26 12.72
N LYS A 74 11.89 -4.16 13.31
CA LYS A 74 12.62 -2.89 13.34
C LYS A 74 13.87 -3.00 14.20
N ILE A 75 15.01 -2.86 13.54
CA ILE A 75 16.32 -2.85 14.20
C ILE A 75 16.60 -1.47 14.76
N ARG A 76 17.08 -1.42 16.00
CA ARG A 76 17.31 -0.15 16.70
C ARG A 76 18.57 -0.18 17.57
N VAL A 77 19.16 0.99 17.73
CA VAL A 77 20.16 1.24 18.77
C VAL A 77 19.52 1.09 20.15
N GLY A 78 20.23 0.50 21.10
CA GLY A 78 19.81 0.40 22.49
C GLY A 78 19.92 1.74 23.24
N THR A 79 20.05 1.65 24.56
CA THR A 79 20.10 2.83 25.44
C THR A 79 21.53 3.35 25.59
N LEU A 80 21.71 4.63 25.32
CA LEU A 80 22.94 5.39 25.51
C LEU A 80 22.87 6.19 26.82
N ARG A 81 24.02 6.33 27.50
CA ARG A 81 24.14 6.98 28.83
C ARG A 81 23.52 8.37 28.87
N ASP A 82 23.87 9.21 27.91
CA ASP A 82 23.40 10.61 27.82
C ASP A 82 22.22 10.77 26.84
N GLY A 83 21.57 9.65 26.49
CA GLY A 83 20.49 9.57 25.50
C GLY A 83 20.94 9.76 24.04
N LYS A 84 22.15 10.29 23.82
CA LYS A 84 22.76 10.51 22.52
C LYS A 84 24.28 10.55 22.58
N ILE A 85 24.91 10.28 21.45
CA ILE A 85 26.33 10.49 21.19
C ILE A 85 26.49 11.25 19.87
N ALA A 86 27.38 12.23 19.84
CA ALA A 86 27.88 12.75 18.57
C ALA A 86 28.81 11.69 17.96
N ALA A 87 28.90 11.62 16.64
CA ALA A 87 29.83 10.75 15.92
C ALA A 87 30.46 11.61 14.81
N ALA A 88 31.76 11.85 14.88
CA ALA A 88 32.46 12.64 13.86
C ALA A 88 33.02 11.73 12.77
N ALA A 89 33.04 12.21 11.53
CA ALA A 89 33.59 11.45 10.40
C ALA A 89 35.06 11.07 10.67
N GLY A 90 35.41 9.82 10.37
CA GLY A 90 36.73 9.26 10.64
C GLY A 90 36.89 8.62 12.03
N GLU A 91 36.00 8.90 12.98
CA GLU A 91 36.03 8.26 14.31
C GLU A 91 35.79 6.75 14.21
N THR A 92 36.37 6.00 15.15
CA THR A 92 36.02 4.58 15.35
C THR A 92 35.02 4.48 16.48
N ILE A 93 33.94 3.75 16.24
CA ILE A 93 32.92 3.41 17.22
C ILE A 93 32.77 1.90 17.30
N ARG A 94 32.22 1.42 18.41
CA ARG A 94 31.99 -0.01 18.62
C ARG A 94 30.54 -0.26 19.00
N PHE A 95 29.90 -1.21 18.33
CA PHE A 95 28.60 -1.76 18.73
C PHE A 95 28.81 -3.03 19.53
N VAL A 96 28.01 -3.24 20.57
CA VAL A 96 28.06 -4.43 21.43
C VAL A 96 26.68 -5.10 21.50
N LEU A 97 26.64 -6.43 21.58
CA LEU A 97 25.38 -7.18 21.53
C LEU A 97 24.49 -6.93 22.74
N SER A 98 25.08 -6.70 23.91
CA SER A 98 24.36 -6.47 25.16
C SER A 98 24.99 -5.35 25.96
N GLY A 99 24.14 -4.58 26.65
CA GLY A 99 24.58 -3.49 27.53
C GLY A 99 23.45 -2.50 27.78
N SER A 100 23.61 -1.69 28.82
CA SER A 100 22.80 -0.51 29.11
C SER A 100 23.72 0.71 29.28
N ASP A 101 23.18 1.90 29.03
CA ASP A 101 23.90 3.17 29.22
C ASP A 101 25.24 3.23 28.47
N GLY A 102 25.20 2.79 27.21
CA GLY A 102 26.39 2.73 26.38
C GLY A 102 26.91 4.10 25.96
N ASP A 103 28.16 4.10 25.51
CA ASP A 103 28.85 5.27 24.97
C ASP A 103 29.53 4.89 23.64
N ARG A 104 30.35 5.78 23.07
CA ARG A 104 31.03 5.55 21.78
C ARG A 104 31.86 4.26 21.72
N THR A 105 32.34 3.77 22.87
CA THR A 105 33.17 2.57 22.96
C THR A 105 32.36 1.28 23.12
N ALA A 106 31.06 1.40 23.39
CA ALA A 106 30.15 0.27 23.59
C ALA A 106 28.68 0.71 23.34
N ILE A 107 28.32 0.93 22.08
CA ILE A 107 26.96 1.27 21.65
C ILE A 107 26.11 0.00 21.65
N PRO A 108 25.06 -0.13 22.47
CA PRO A 108 24.29 -1.37 22.50
C PRO A 108 23.50 -1.52 21.21
N LEU A 109 23.60 -2.70 20.58
CA LEU A 109 22.85 -3.09 19.40
C LEU A 109 22.29 -4.50 19.66
N PRO A 110 21.11 -4.62 20.30
CA PRO A 110 20.60 -5.89 20.82
C PRO A 110 19.97 -6.77 19.73
N HIS A 111 20.75 -7.02 18.68
CA HIS A 111 20.32 -7.65 17.43
C HIS A 111 21.36 -8.67 16.99
N ARG A 112 21.30 -9.87 17.57
CA ARG A 112 22.29 -10.94 17.34
C ARG A 112 22.43 -11.32 15.87
N GLU A 113 21.32 -11.24 15.15
CA GLU A 113 21.21 -11.44 13.72
C GLU A 113 22.17 -10.54 12.92
N ILE A 114 22.47 -9.33 13.41
CA ILE A 114 23.40 -8.41 12.73
C ILE A 114 24.82 -8.94 12.88
N PHE A 115 25.22 -9.27 14.10
CA PHE A 115 26.57 -9.78 14.41
C PHE A 115 26.86 -11.09 13.66
N ALA A 116 25.82 -11.87 13.36
CA ALA A 116 25.94 -13.09 12.55
C ALA A 116 26.01 -12.83 11.04
N ALA A 117 25.52 -11.68 10.54
CA ALA A 117 25.34 -11.43 9.11
C ALA A 117 26.31 -10.38 8.52
N VAL A 118 26.83 -9.45 9.32
CA VAL A 118 27.71 -8.40 8.81
C VAL A 118 29.13 -8.91 8.55
N ALA A 119 29.82 -8.30 7.59
CA ALA A 119 31.23 -8.51 7.30
C ALA A 119 31.98 -7.15 7.25
N PRO A 120 33.31 -7.13 7.46
CA PRO A 120 34.12 -5.95 7.19
C PRO A 120 33.85 -5.39 5.78
N GLY A 121 33.61 -4.09 5.71
CA GLY A 121 33.21 -3.38 4.50
C GLY A 121 31.70 -3.11 4.38
N HIS A 122 30.85 -3.81 5.13
CA HIS A 122 29.40 -3.54 5.15
C HIS A 122 29.11 -2.20 5.82
N ASP A 123 28.05 -1.53 5.38
CA ASP A 123 27.59 -0.26 5.94
C ASP A 123 26.43 -0.49 6.92
N LEU A 124 26.45 0.23 8.05
CA LEU A 124 25.31 0.42 8.94
C LEU A 124 24.86 1.88 8.82
N LEU A 125 23.60 2.06 8.48
CA LEU A 125 22.94 3.35 8.38
C LEU A 125 22.08 3.56 9.62
N ILE A 126 22.22 4.69 10.29
CA ILE A 126 21.53 4.99 11.54
C ILE A 126 20.73 6.27 11.38
N ASP A 127 19.50 6.26 11.91
CA ASP A 127 18.55 7.38 11.82
C ASP A 127 18.28 7.79 10.36
N ASP A 128 17.76 6.84 9.58
CA ASP A 128 17.44 6.98 8.16
C ASP A 128 18.65 7.42 7.31
N GLY A 129 19.84 6.89 7.64
CA GLY A 129 21.09 7.17 6.94
C GLY A 129 21.76 8.50 7.29
N ARG A 130 21.24 9.27 8.26
CA ARG A 130 21.89 10.51 8.75
C ARG A 130 23.28 10.26 9.32
N VAL A 131 23.50 9.11 9.92
CA VAL A 131 24.82 8.62 10.31
C VAL A 131 25.10 7.35 9.53
N ARG A 132 26.27 7.28 8.89
CA ARG A 132 26.74 6.08 8.18
C ARG A 132 28.05 5.64 8.76
N VAL A 133 28.12 4.38 9.15
CA VAL A 133 29.35 3.75 9.61
C VAL A 133 29.65 2.51 8.78
N ARG A 134 30.94 2.22 8.59
CA ARG A 134 31.41 1.06 7.85
C ARG A 134 32.10 0.10 8.79
N VAL A 135 31.68 -1.15 8.79
CA VAL A 135 32.28 -2.21 9.59
C VAL A 135 33.75 -2.36 9.20
N THR A 136 34.64 -2.31 10.18
CA THR A 136 36.09 -2.47 10.01
C THR A 136 36.60 -3.76 10.63
N GLY A 137 35.91 -4.29 11.64
CA GLY A 137 36.30 -5.51 12.35
C GLY A 137 35.14 -6.11 13.14
N LEU A 138 35.25 -7.39 13.44
CA LEU A 138 34.27 -8.16 14.20
C LEU A 138 34.99 -8.89 15.33
N GLY A 139 34.37 -8.92 16.50
CA GLY A 139 34.70 -9.82 17.60
C GLY A 139 33.51 -10.71 17.94
N ASP A 140 33.63 -11.51 19.01
CA ASP A 140 32.59 -12.47 19.41
C ASP A 140 31.26 -11.79 19.82
N ASP A 141 31.34 -10.58 20.39
CA ASP A 141 30.21 -9.82 20.91
C ASP A 141 30.21 -8.34 20.52
N PHE A 142 31.13 -7.93 19.63
CA PHE A 142 31.28 -6.55 19.18
C PHE A 142 31.49 -6.40 17.67
N ILE A 143 31.05 -5.25 17.14
CA ILE A 143 31.31 -4.78 15.78
C ILE A 143 32.10 -3.47 15.90
N GLU A 144 33.31 -3.44 15.36
CA GLU A 144 34.05 -2.19 15.17
C GLU A 144 33.68 -1.56 13.84
N ALA A 145 33.40 -0.26 13.85
CA ALA A 145 33.03 0.47 12.67
C ALA A 145 33.67 1.87 12.63
N LYS A 146 34.01 2.32 11.43
CA LYS A 146 34.48 3.67 11.16
C LYS A 146 33.32 4.55 10.72
N VAL A 147 33.19 5.73 11.31
CA VAL A 147 32.18 6.72 10.92
C VAL A 147 32.56 7.29 9.56
N ILE A 148 31.69 7.09 8.56
CA ILE A 148 31.85 7.63 7.20
C ILE A 148 31.13 8.97 7.08
N VAL A 149 29.88 9.03 7.56
CA VAL A 149 29.08 10.26 7.64
C VAL A 149 28.76 10.49 9.11
N GLY A 150 29.26 11.60 9.64
CA GLY A 150 29.06 11.97 11.04
C GLY A 150 27.68 12.55 11.31
N GLY A 151 27.27 12.53 12.58
CA GLY A 151 25.99 13.05 13.03
C GLY A 151 25.72 12.69 14.48
N THR A 152 24.46 12.65 14.89
CA THR A 152 24.06 12.26 16.26
C THR A 152 23.38 10.90 16.22
N ILE A 153 23.86 9.95 17.03
CA ILE A 153 23.16 8.70 17.29
C ILE A 153 22.42 8.88 18.62
N SER A 154 21.12 8.64 18.66
CA SER A 154 20.31 8.73 19.88
C SER A 154 19.63 7.40 20.19
N ASN A 155 19.06 7.28 21.39
CA ASN A 155 18.37 6.07 21.83
C ASN A 155 17.30 5.62 20.83
N HIS A 156 17.22 4.30 20.61
CA HIS A 156 16.14 3.66 19.85
C HIS A 156 16.00 4.11 18.39
N LYS A 157 17.04 4.74 17.83
CA LYS A 157 17.11 5.09 16.41
C LYS A 157 17.22 3.84 15.55
N GLY A 158 16.54 3.88 14.40
CA GLY A 158 16.55 2.79 13.43
C GLY A 158 17.96 2.54 12.90
N VAL A 159 18.27 1.27 12.66
CA VAL A 159 19.50 0.85 11.98
C VAL A 159 19.12 0.04 10.74
N ASN A 160 19.68 0.43 9.60
CA ASN A 160 19.49 -0.21 8.31
C ASN A 160 20.83 -0.78 7.84
N LEU A 161 20.78 -1.89 7.12
CA LEU A 161 21.97 -2.64 6.67
C LEU A 161 21.86 -2.92 5.16
N PRO A 162 22.10 -1.91 4.31
CA PRO A 162 22.02 -2.05 2.86
C PRO A 162 22.86 -3.23 2.37
N GLY A 163 22.28 -4.05 1.51
CA GLY A 163 22.95 -5.21 0.92
C GLY A 163 23.22 -6.38 1.88
N THR A 164 22.71 -6.33 3.12
CA THR A 164 22.80 -7.45 4.07
C THR A 164 21.42 -8.08 4.27
N VAL A 165 21.27 -9.36 3.92
CA VAL A 165 20.06 -10.14 4.23
C VAL A 165 20.18 -10.69 5.64
N LEU A 166 19.18 -10.41 6.48
CA LEU A 166 19.16 -10.87 7.86
C LEU A 166 18.27 -12.10 7.99
N ASP A 167 18.76 -13.12 8.70
CA ASP A 167 17.97 -14.29 9.04
C ASP A 167 17.01 -13.98 10.21
N LEU A 168 15.99 -13.20 9.88
CA LEU A 168 14.94 -12.79 10.79
C LEU A 168 13.60 -13.28 10.26
N SER A 169 12.76 -13.75 11.18
CA SER A 169 11.32 -13.89 10.91
C SER A 169 10.77 -12.50 10.54
N PRO A 170 9.97 -12.38 9.46
CA PRO A 170 9.33 -11.12 9.10
C PRO A 170 8.30 -10.67 10.15
N LEU A 171 7.90 -11.58 11.04
CA LEU A 171 6.95 -11.35 12.13
C LEU A 171 7.65 -11.51 13.49
N THR A 172 7.68 -10.43 14.26
CA THR A 172 8.10 -10.48 15.67
C THR A 172 7.03 -11.15 16.54
N ALA A 173 7.36 -11.48 17.80
CA ALA A 173 6.36 -11.97 18.75
C ALA A 173 5.19 -10.97 18.94
N LYS A 174 5.50 -9.67 18.94
CA LYS A 174 4.50 -8.60 18.96
C LYS A 174 3.64 -8.63 17.69
N ASP A 175 4.25 -8.72 16.51
CA ASP A 175 3.50 -8.76 15.24
C ASP A 175 2.54 -9.95 15.18
N ARG A 176 2.90 -11.12 15.72
CA ARG A 176 2.00 -12.28 15.77
C ARG A 176 0.78 -12.04 16.65
N LEU A 177 0.97 -11.40 17.81
CA LEU A 177 -0.14 -11.02 18.70
C LEU A 177 -1.04 -9.97 18.06
N ASP A 178 -0.45 -8.96 17.44
CA ASP A 178 -1.18 -7.91 16.75
C ASP A 178 -1.92 -8.45 15.53
N LEU A 179 -1.30 -9.34 14.76
CA LEU A 179 -1.90 -9.98 13.60
C LEU A 179 -3.17 -10.73 13.97
N GLU A 180 -3.10 -11.62 14.97
CA GLU A 180 -4.28 -12.37 15.39
C GLU A 180 -5.37 -11.45 15.96
N PHE A 181 -4.99 -10.39 16.67
CA PHE A 181 -5.92 -9.37 17.13
C PHE A 181 -6.62 -8.66 15.96
N GLY A 182 -5.88 -8.18 14.95
CA GLY A 182 -6.44 -7.50 13.78
C GLY A 182 -7.33 -8.42 12.93
N LEU A 183 -6.95 -9.68 12.76
CA LEU A 183 -7.75 -10.66 12.03
C LEU A 183 -9.07 -10.98 12.77
N LYS A 184 -9.07 -11.03 14.11
CA LYS A 184 -10.31 -11.14 14.90
C LYS A 184 -11.22 -9.91 14.79
N LEU A 185 -10.65 -8.72 14.63
CA LEU A 185 -11.44 -7.50 14.40
C LEU A 185 -12.10 -7.49 13.01
N GLY A 186 -11.52 -8.18 12.03
CA GLY A 186 -11.99 -8.16 10.64
C GLY A 186 -11.42 -6.99 9.83
N VAL A 187 -10.10 -6.77 9.94
CA VAL A 187 -9.36 -5.89 9.02
C VAL A 187 -9.39 -6.46 7.59
N ASP A 188 -9.41 -5.59 6.58
CA ASP A 188 -9.58 -6.02 5.19
C ASP A 188 -8.24 -6.38 4.53
N TRP A 189 -7.17 -5.75 5.00
CA TRP A 189 -5.81 -5.92 4.52
C TRP A 189 -4.80 -5.97 5.67
N VAL A 190 -3.74 -6.74 5.49
CA VAL A 190 -2.55 -6.80 6.36
C VAL A 190 -1.33 -6.48 5.51
N ALA A 191 -0.59 -5.42 5.85
CA ALA A 191 0.71 -5.11 5.27
C ALA A 191 1.85 -5.66 6.14
N LEU A 192 2.76 -6.39 5.49
CA LEU A 192 3.95 -6.98 6.09
C LEU A 192 5.16 -6.08 5.78
N SER A 193 5.76 -5.53 6.83
CA SER A 193 6.96 -4.69 6.75
C SER A 193 8.24 -5.50 6.55
N PHE A 194 9.26 -4.88 5.97
CA PHE A 194 10.61 -5.42 5.77
C PHE A 194 10.66 -6.80 5.10
N VAL A 195 9.77 -7.05 4.14
CA VAL A 195 9.83 -8.27 3.32
C VAL A 195 11.17 -8.34 2.62
N GLN A 196 11.84 -9.49 2.69
CA GLN A 196 13.15 -9.73 2.05
C GLN A 196 13.07 -10.86 1.02
N LYS A 197 12.25 -11.89 1.27
CA LYS A 197 12.24 -13.14 0.49
C LYS A 197 10.83 -13.71 0.33
N PRO A 198 10.59 -14.56 -0.71
CA PRO A 198 9.29 -15.21 -0.93
C PRO A 198 8.75 -15.99 0.27
N SER A 199 9.63 -16.62 1.06
CA SER A 199 9.23 -17.38 2.26
C SER A 199 8.57 -16.51 3.32
N ASP A 200 8.88 -15.21 3.37
CA ASP A 200 8.27 -14.29 4.33
C ASP A 200 6.77 -14.13 4.06
N ILE A 201 6.40 -14.07 2.77
CA ILE A 201 5.02 -14.00 2.32
C ILE A 201 4.29 -15.33 2.58
N ILE A 202 4.96 -16.46 2.36
CA ILE A 202 4.40 -17.79 2.63
C ILE A 202 4.08 -17.95 4.11
N GLU A 203 5.00 -17.53 4.99
CA GLU A 203 4.78 -17.58 6.43
C GLU A 203 3.58 -16.72 6.85
N ALA A 204 3.54 -15.46 6.42
CA ALA A 204 2.42 -14.56 6.74
C ALA A 204 1.10 -15.08 6.17
N ARG A 205 1.10 -15.65 4.95
CA ARG A 205 -0.07 -16.28 4.33
C ARG A 205 -0.59 -17.44 5.17
N GLY A 206 0.29 -18.28 5.71
CA GLY A 206 -0.09 -19.39 6.56
C GLY A 206 -0.84 -18.98 7.84
N LEU A 207 -0.55 -17.77 8.35
CA LEU A 207 -1.22 -17.22 9.54
C LEU A 207 -2.50 -16.44 9.20
N ILE A 208 -2.50 -15.72 8.07
CA ILE A 208 -3.64 -14.89 7.63
C ILE A 208 -4.76 -15.77 7.05
N GLY A 209 -4.43 -16.74 6.21
CA GLY A 209 -5.39 -17.51 5.43
C GLY A 209 -6.16 -16.64 4.44
N ASP A 210 -7.48 -16.77 4.44
CA ASP A 210 -8.44 -16.03 3.63
C ASP A 210 -9.10 -14.84 4.39
N ARG A 211 -8.75 -14.66 5.67
CA ARG A 211 -9.35 -13.66 6.57
C ARG A 211 -9.09 -12.20 6.16
N ALA A 212 -8.00 -11.93 5.44
CA ALA A 212 -7.62 -10.59 4.95
C ALA A 212 -6.72 -10.68 3.71
N GLY A 213 -6.63 -9.59 2.93
CA GLY A 213 -5.64 -9.50 1.86
C GLY A 213 -4.22 -9.27 2.40
N LEU A 214 -3.23 -9.98 1.87
CA LEU A 214 -1.82 -9.85 2.26
C LEU A 214 -1.08 -8.88 1.33
N MET A 215 -0.54 -7.81 1.88
CA MET A 215 0.23 -6.81 1.17
C MET A 215 1.71 -6.87 1.57
N ALA A 216 2.61 -6.98 0.59
CA ALA A 216 4.05 -6.91 0.87
C ALA A 216 4.54 -5.45 0.78
N LYS A 217 5.24 -4.97 1.80
CA LYS A 217 5.91 -3.67 1.76
C LYS A 217 7.33 -3.86 1.23
N ILE A 218 7.61 -3.24 0.10
CA ILE A 218 8.91 -3.32 -0.57
C ILE A 218 9.79 -2.20 -0.04
N GLU A 219 10.60 -2.56 0.94
CA GLU A 219 11.48 -1.68 1.72
C GLU A 219 12.94 -2.13 1.64
N LYS A 220 13.20 -3.37 1.18
CA LYS A 220 14.51 -4.00 1.19
C LYS A 220 15.02 -4.28 -0.24
N PRO A 221 16.32 -4.10 -0.52
CA PRO A 221 16.90 -4.41 -1.83
C PRO A 221 16.72 -5.88 -2.21
N ALA A 222 16.85 -6.79 -1.24
CA ALA A 222 16.65 -8.23 -1.45
C ALA A 222 15.26 -8.59 -2.00
N ALA A 223 14.23 -7.83 -1.64
CA ALA A 223 12.89 -8.03 -2.20
C ALA A 223 12.79 -7.60 -3.66
N LEU A 224 13.56 -6.59 -4.09
CA LEU A 224 13.62 -6.18 -5.50
C LEU A 224 14.22 -7.28 -6.38
N GLU A 225 15.22 -8.00 -5.88
CA GLU A 225 15.86 -9.12 -6.61
C GLU A 225 14.93 -10.32 -6.81
N ARG A 226 13.90 -10.44 -5.97
CA ARG A 226 12.93 -11.56 -5.95
C ARG A 226 11.50 -11.09 -6.17
N ILE A 227 11.34 -9.96 -6.84
CA ILE A 227 10.07 -9.24 -6.85
C ILE A 227 8.94 -10.01 -7.54
N ASP A 228 9.23 -10.73 -8.63
CA ASP A 228 8.23 -11.50 -9.36
C ASP A 228 7.64 -12.62 -8.49
N ASP A 229 8.48 -13.35 -7.76
CA ASP A 229 8.06 -14.39 -6.81
C ASP A 229 7.21 -13.80 -5.67
N ILE A 230 7.61 -12.64 -5.13
CA ILE A 230 6.89 -11.96 -4.04
C ILE A 230 5.51 -11.49 -4.53
N ILE A 231 5.42 -10.90 -5.72
CA ILE A 231 4.17 -10.43 -6.33
C ILE A 231 3.19 -11.60 -6.56
N GLN A 232 3.69 -12.77 -6.96
CA GLN A 232 2.85 -13.95 -7.17
C GLN A 232 2.23 -14.46 -5.86
N LEU A 233 2.95 -14.35 -4.74
CA LEU A 233 2.52 -14.91 -3.45
C LEU A 233 1.66 -13.94 -2.61
N CYS A 234 1.74 -12.63 -2.87
CA CYS A 234 0.96 -11.61 -2.17
C CYS A 234 -0.30 -11.19 -2.96
N ASP A 235 -1.19 -10.44 -2.31
CA ASP A 235 -2.41 -9.92 -2.93
C ASP A 235 -2.23 -8.47 -3.42
N ALA A 236 -1.28 -7.73 -2.86
CA ALA A 236 -0.96 -6.35 -3.21
C ALA A 236 0.48 -6.00 -2.81
N ILE A 237 1.00 -4.90 -3.37
CA ILE A 237 2.31 -4.33 -3.01
C ILE A 237 2.16 -2.92 -2.47
N MET A 238 2.98 -2.55 -1.49
CA MET A 238 3.23 -1.17 -1.11
C MET A 238 4.69 -0.81 -1.43
N VAL A 239 4.89 0.20 -2.27
CA VAL A 239 6.19 0.82 -2.51
C VAL A 239 6.46 1.82 -1.38
N ALA A 240 7.21 1.39 -0.38
CA ALA A 240 7.50 2.17 0.82
C ALA A 240 8.82 2.93 0.66
N ARG A 241 8.72 4.10 0.00
CA ARG A 241 9.85 4.86 -0.53
C ARG A 241 10.80 5.42 0.52
N GLY A 242 10.30 5.74 1.71
CA GLY A 242 11.08 6.24 2.83
C GLY A 242 12.10 5.20 3.27
N ASP A 243 11.64 4.02 3.69
CA ASP A 243 12.53 2.93 4.09
C ASP A 243 13.37 2.41 2.91
N LEU A 244 12.76 2.25 1.71
CA LEU A 244 13.49 1.80 0.53
C LEU A 244 14.61 2.78 0.14
N GLY A 245 14.37 4.08 0.19
CA GLY A 245 15.35 5.12 -0.13
C GLY A 245 16.51 5.22 0.86
N VAL A 246 16.36 4.68 2.07
CA VAL A 246 17.48 4.49 2.99
C VAL A 246 18.34 3.29 2.55
N GLU A 247 17.73 2.26 1.99
CA GLU A 247 18.38 0.97 1.69
C GLU A 247 18.98 0.88 0.28
N ILE A 248 18.57 1.75 -0.66
CA ILE A 248 19.13 1.87 -2.02
C ILE A 248 19.54 3.33 -2.32
N PRO A 249 20.38 3.59 -3.34
CA PRO A 249 20.65 4.95 -3.79
C PRO A 249 19.34 5.72 -4.07
N HIS A 250 19.26 6.96 -3.59
CA HIS A 250 18.01 7.73 -3.62
C HIS A 250 17.57 8.02 -5.06
N GLU A 251 18.54 8.18 -5.97
CA GLU A 251 18.36 8.35 -7.40
C GLU A 251 17.75 7.12 -8.10
N ASP A 252 17.86 5.92 -7.52
CA ASP A 252 17.30 4.69 -8.08
C ASP A 252 15.83 4.48 -7.71
N VAL A 253 15.36 5.07 -6.59
CA VAL A 253 14.00 4.88 -6.06
C VAL A 253 12.91 5.19 -7.10
N PRO A 254 12.96 6.30 -7.88
CA PRO A 254 11.94 6.58 -8.89
C PRO A 254 11.88 5.52 -9.99
N GLY A 255 13.03 4.95 -10.39
CA GLY A 255 13.10 3.86 -11.36
C GLY A 255 12.45 2.59 -10.82
N ARG A 256 12.80 2.21 -9.59
CA ARG A 256 12.23 1.03 -8.91
C ARG A 256 10.73 1.14 -8.66
N GLN A 257 10.22 2.32 -8.34
CA GLN A 257 8.77 2.56 -8.26
C GLN A 257 8.07 2.20 -9.58
N LYS A 258 8.58 2.69 -10.72
CA LYS A 258 7.98 2.42 -12.04
C LYS A 258 7.98 0.93 -12.36
N GLU A 259 9.09 0.25 -12.09
CA GLU A 259 9.23 -1.20 -12.27
C GLU A 259 8.20 -1.95 -11.43
N LEU A 260 8.09 -1.62 -10.14
CA LEU A 260 7.14 -2.24 -9.21
C LEU A 260 5.69 -2.02 -9.63
N VAL A 261 5.31 -0.79 -9.96
CA VAL A 261 3.95 -0.46 -10.40
C VAL A 261 3.61 -1.23 -11.67
N ARG A 262 4.53 -1.29 -12.64
CA ARG A 262 4.32 -2.03 -13.89
C ARG A 262 4.20 -3.53 -13.65
N ALA A 263 5.04 -4.12 -12.79
CA ALA A 263 5.01 -5.54 -12.44
C ALA A 263 3.69 -5.92 -11.73
N CYS A 264 3.23 -5.09 -10.78
CA CYS A 264 1.95 -5.30 -10.10
C CYS A 264 0.76 -5.24 -11.06
N ARG A 265 0.76 -4.25 -11.98
CA ARG A 265 -0.26 -4.18 -13.03
C ARG A 265 -0.23 -5.45 -13.90
N LEU A 266 0.94 -5.90 -14.36
CA LEU A 266 1.07 -7.12 -15.15
C LEU A 266 0.44 -8.33 -14.43
N ALA A 267 0.76 -8.49 -13.14
CA ALA A 267 0.28 -9.57 -12.28
C ALA A 267 -1.16 -9.38 -11.74
N VAL A 268 -1.85 -8.30 -12.13
CA VAL A 268 -3.22 -7.98 -11.67
C VAL A 268 -3.29 -7.81 -10.13
N LYS A 269 -2.27 -7.20 -9.55
CA LYS A 269 -2.19 -6.91 -8.11
C LYS A 269 -2.28 -5.40 -7.88
N PRO A 270 -3.10 -4.92 -6.93
CA PRO A 270 -3.10 -3.52 -6.54
C PRO A 270 -1.73 -3.09 -6.02
N VAL A 271 -1.33 -1.85 -6.34
CA VAL A 271 -0.09 -1.25 -5.84
C VAL A 271 -0.34 0.12 -5.20
N ILE A 272 0.21 0.30 -4.00
CA ILE A 272 0.21 1.55 -3.26
C ILE A 272 1.58 2.20 -3.38
N VAL A 273 1.64 3.49 -3.73
CA VAL A 273 2.85 4.30 -3.56
C VAL A 273 2.74 5.07 -2.24
N ALA A 274 3.72 4.91 -1.37
CA ALA A 274 3.65 5.35 0.02
C ALA A 274 4.86 6.18 0.45
N THR A 275 4.65 6.89 1.56
CA THR A 275 5.62 7.73 2.31
C THR A 275 6.12 8.95 1.53
N GLN A 276 6.36 10.07 2.23
CA GLN A 276 6.88 11.31 1.65
C GLN A 276 6.09 11.83 0.42
N MET A 277 4.77 11.62 0.38
CA MET A 277 3.95 12.10 -0.73
C MET A 277 3.69 13.61 -0.61
N LEU A 278 3.26 14.06 0.58
CA LEU A 278 2.97 15.47 0.89
C LEU A 278 3.57 15.83 2.27
N ASP A 279 4.78 15.37 2.57
CA ASP A 279 5.40 15.43 3.90
C ASP A 279 5.39 16.82 4.55
N SER A 280 5.65 17.87 3.76
CA SER A 280 5.62 19.25 4.24
C SER A 280 4.25 19.64 4.82
N MET A 281 3.16 18.98 4.40
CA MET A 281 1.82 19.21 4.90
C MET A 281 1.57 18.71 6.33
N VAL A 282 2.52 17.96 6.91
CA VAL A 282 2.54 17.71 8.36
C VAL A 282 2.56 19.04 9.12
N ALA A 283 3.36 19.99 8.63
CA ALA A 283 3.57 21.29 9.27
C ALA A 283 2.97 22.47 8.49
N ALA A 284 2.67 22.34 7.20
CA ALA A 284 2.14 23.44 6.38
C ALA A 284 0.76 23.13 5.80
N PRO A 285 -0.11 24.13 5.56
CA PRO A 285 -1.41 23.90 4.94
C PRO A 285 -1.32 23.64 3.42
N THR A 286 -0.14 23.80 2.81
CA THR A 286 0.11 23.59 1.38
C THR A 286 1.42 22.84 1.15
N PRO A 287 1.48 21.98 0.12
CA PRO A 287 2.68 21.25 -0.21
C PRO A 287 3.64 22.09 -1.05
N THR A 288 4.87 21.60 -1.17
CA THR A 288 5.84 22.08 -2.16
C THR A 288 5.44 21.67 -3.57
N ARG A 289 6.01 22.34 -4.58
CA ARG A 289 5.82 21.95 -6.00
C ARG A 289 6.42 20.58 -6.32
N ALA A 290 7.50 20.21 -5.62
CA ALA A 290 8.15 18.91 -5.79
C ALA A 290 7.23 17.77 -5.34
N GLU A 291 6.59 17.90 -4.19
CA GLU A 291 5.62 16.92 -3.67
C GLU A 291 4.39 16.79 -4.58
N VAL A 292 3.87 17.90 -5.11
CA VAL A 292 2.79 17.86 -6.11
C VAL A 292 3.21 17.08 -7.36
N SER A 293 4.44 17.31 -7.85
CA SER A 293 5.00 16.59 -8.98
C SER A 293 5.20 15.10 -8.69
N ASP A 294 5.60 14.76 -7.47
CA ASP A 294 5.82 13.39 -7.03
C ASP A 294 4.52 12.58 -6.95
N VAL A 295 3.48 13.15 -6.32
CA VAL A 295 2.12 12.57 -6.33
C VAL A 295 1.64 12.37 -7.77
N ALA A 296 1.74 13.40 -8.62
CA ALA A 296 1.31 13.29 -10.01
C ALA A 296 2.09 12.19 -10.77
N THR A 297 3.37 12.03 -10.49
CA THR A 297 4.21 10.98 -11.11
C THR A 297 3.74 9.59 -10.72
N ALA A 298 3.41 9.34 -9.45
CA ALA A 298 2.83 8.06 -9.02
C ALA A 298 1.50 7.74 -9.75
N ILE A 299 0.70 8.77 -10.05
CA ILE A 299 -0.52 8.62 -10.84
C ILE A 299 -0.23 8.33 -12.32
N TYR A 300 0.75 9.01 -12.94
CA TYR A 300 1.19 8.71 -14.30
C TYR A 300 1.82 7.32 -14.45
N ASP A 301 2.51 6.83 -13.43
CA ASP A 301 3.02 5.45 -13.38
C ASP A 301 1.87 4.42 -13.36
N GLY A 302 0.68 4.87 -12.97
CA GLY A 302 -0.52 4.08 -12.90
C GLY A 302 -0.67 3.34 -11.59
N ALA A 303 -0.26 3.93 -10.45
CA ALA A 303 -0.52 3.36 -9.14
C ALA A 303 -2.04 3.16 -8.88
N ASP A 304 -2.42 2.13 -8.11
CA ASP A 304 -3.81 1.97 -7.70
C ASP A 304 -4.18 2.95 -6.60
N ALA A 305 -3.26 3.19 -5.67
CA ALA A 305 -3.44 4.12 -4.57
C ALA A 305 -2.17 4.91 -4.24
N VAL A 306 -2.37 6.06 -3.62
CA VAL A 306 -1.32 6.87 -2.97
C VAL A 306 -1.65 7.00 -1.49
N MET A 307 -0.61 7.01 -0.64
CA MET A 307 -0.78 6.94 0.81
C MET A 307 -0.21 8.13 1.58
N LEU A 308 -1.04 8.73 2.44
CA LEU A 308 -0.63 9.69 3.47
C LEU A 308 -0.22 8.95 4.75
N SER A 309 0.93 9.32 5.29
CA SER A 309 1.54 8.76 6.49
C SER A 309 1.39 9.72 7.67
N ALA A 310 2.42 10.50 7.98
CA ALA A 310 2.39 11.46 9.08
C ALA A 310 1.40 12.61 8.81
N GLU A 311 1.19 12.95 7.54
CA GLU A 311 0.33 14.03 7.07
C GLU A 311 -1.09 13.92 7.65
N SER A 312 -1.67 12.71 7.64
CA SER A 312 -3.00 12.44 8.17
C SER A 312 -2.99 11.89 9.60
N ALA A 313 -1.90 11.28 10.05
CA ALA A 313 -1.85 10.64 11.37
C ALA A 313 -1.56 11.63 12.51
N THR A 314 -0.57 12.50 12.33
CA THR A 314 -0.06 13.42 13.36
C THR A 314 0.06 14.86 12.87
N GLY A 315 -0.15 15.11 11.58
CA GLY A 315 -0.05 16.43 10.97
C GLY A 315 -1.07 17.43 11.50
N ARG A 316 -0.74 18.71 11.33
CA ARG A 316 -1.61 19.82 11.72
C ARG A 316 -2.79 20.03 10.77
N TYR A 317 -2.70 19.48 9.56
CA TYR A 317 -3.66 19.70 8.47
C TYR A 317 -4.11 18.38 7.81
N PRO A 318 -4.63 17.40 8.59
CA PRO A 318 -4.90 16.06 8.09
C PRO A 318 -5.98 16.03 7.01
N ARG A 319 -7.01 16.87 7.14
CA ARG A 319 -8.09 16.99 6.16
C ARG A 319 -7.59 17.65 4.88
N GLU A 320 -6.86 18.75 4.99
CA GLU A 320 -6.32 19.50 3.86
C GLU A 320 -5.32 18.67 3.07
N ALA A 321 -4.54 17.82 3.73
CA ALA A 321 -3.65 16.86 3.06
C ALA A 321 -4.43 15.87 2.19
N VAL A 322 -5.55 15.32 2.69
CA VAL A 322 -6.43 14.44 1.89
C VAL A 322 -7.07 15.21 0.74
N GLU A 323 -7.59 16.42 0.98
CA GLU A 323 -8.20 17.24 -0.07
C GLU A 323 -7.18 17.62 -1.15
N MET A 324 -5.93 17.91 -0.75
CA MET A 324 -4.85 18.20 -1.69
C MET A 324 -4.50 16.97 -2.52
N MET A 325 -4.37 15.81 -1.89
CA MET A 325 -4.15 14.54 -2.59
C MET A 325 -5.28 14.28 -3.63
N ASP A 326 -6.55 14.45 -3.26
CA ASP A 326 -7.69 14.31 -4.19
C ASP A 326 -7.59 15.28 -5.38
N ARG A 327 -7.27 16.55 -5.13
CA ARG A 327 -7.12 17.56 -6.18
C ARG A 327 -6.00 17.22 -7.15
N ILE A 328 -4.85 16.77 -6.67
CA ILE A 328 -3.71 16.39 -7.52
C ILE A 328 -4.08 15.18 -8.39
N ILE A 329 -4.70 14.15 -7.82
CA ILE A 329 -5.13 12.96 -8.57
C ILE A 329 -6.10 13.38 -9.68
N ARG A 330 -7.16 14.13 -9.34
CA ARG A 330 -8.17 14.56 -10.32
C ARG A 330 -7.57 15.42 -11.42
N SER A 331 -6.71 16.37 -11.06
CA SER A 331 -6.04 17.24 -12.03
C SER A 331 -5.13 16.43 -12.97
N THR A 332 -4.43 15.42 -12.44
CA THR A 332 -3.55 14.54 -13.22
C THR A 332 -4.35 13.66 -14.17
N GLU A 333 -5.40 12.98 -13.67
CA GLU A 333 -6.23 12.08 -14.48
C GLU A 333 -7.03 12.81 -15.58
N GLN A 334 -7.35 14.09 -15.39
CA GLN A 334 -8.03 14.94 -16.39
C GLN A 334 -7.06 15.59 -17.38
N HIS A 335 -5.76 15.50 -17.16
CA HIS A 335 -4.78 16.12 -18.04
C HIS A 335 -4.78 15.43 -19.41
N LYS A 336 -4.72 16.21 -20.50
CA LYS A 336 -4.81 15.70 -21.88
C LYS A 336 -3.78 14.62 -22.24
N MET A 337 -2.63 14.60 -21.55
CA MET A 337 -1.56 13.62 -21.78
C MET A 337 -1.68 12.36 -20.91
N TYR A 338 -2.56 12.34 -19.91
CA TYR A 338 -2.66 11.22 -18.97
C TYR A 338 -2.91 9.90 -19.69
N ARG A 339 -3.88 9.88 -20.61
CA ARG A 339 -4.26 8.64 -21.29
C ARG A 339 -3.13 8.08 -22.14
N SER A 340 -2.47 8.90 -22.95
CA SER A 340 -1.38 8.45 -23.82
C SER A 340 -0.16 7.98 -23.02
N ILE A 341 0.14 8.60 -21.87
CA ILE A 341 1.23 8.17 -20.99
C ILE A 341 0.92 6.80 -20.35
N VAL A 342 -0.30 6.62 -19.82
CA VAL A 342 -0.70 5.37 -19.17
C VAL A 342 -0.82 4.21 -20.17
N GLU A 343 -1.23 4.49 -21.41
CA GLU A 343 -1.27 3.52 -22.51
C GLU A 343 0.15 3.14 -22.97
N ALA A 344 1.07 4.11 -23.10
CA ALA A 344 2.46 3.84 -23.47
C ALA A 344 3.20 3.00 -22.44
N THR A 345 2.79 3.07 -21.16
CA THR A 345 3.34 2.30 -20.05
C THR A 345 2.55 1.03 -19.74
N GLN A 346 1.56 0.68 -20.57
CA GLN A 346 0.76 -0.52 -20.35
C GLN A 346 1.66 -1.77 -20.35
N PRO A 347 1.59 -2.62 -19.30
CA PRO A 347 2.35 -3.86 -19.30
C PRO A 347 1.84 -4.80 -20.39
N GLY A 348 2.63 -5.83 -20.69
CA GLY A 348 2.15 -6.94 -21.52
C GLY A 348 0.91 -7.61 -20.92
N GLU A 349 0.37 -8.57 -21.65
CA GLU A 349 -0.82 -9.31 -21.23
C GLU A 349 -0.51 -10.81 -21.16
N GLU A 350 -0.84 -11.41 -20.02
CA GLU A 350 -0.86 -12.86 -19.89
C GLU A 350 -1.94 -13.45 -20.82
N GLN A 351 -1.56 -14.42 -21.64
CA GLN A 351 -2.39 -14.97 -22.71
C GLN A 351 -3.41 -15.99 -22.18
N THR A 352 -4.36 -15.53 -21.37
CA THR A 352 -5.47 -16.36 -20.86
C THR A 352 -6.83 -15.75 -21.20
N PRO A 353 -7.90 -16.57 -21.35
CA PRO A 353 -9.23 -16.06 -21.69
C PRO A 353 -9.75 -14.97 -20.74
N PRO A 354 -9.59 -15.10 -19.40
CA PRO A 354 -10.01 -14.03 -18.47
C PRO A 354 -9.33 -12.69 -18.67
N HIS A 355 -8.05 -12.69 -19.06
CA HIS A 355 -7.32 -11.47 -19.38
C HIS A 355 -7.82 -10.86 -20.67
N ALA A 356 -7.89 -11.67 -21.73
CA ALA A 356 -8.37 -11.22 -23.04
C ALA A 356 -9.79 -10.61 -22.97
N VAL A 357 -10.70 -11.24 -22.23
CA VAL A 357 -12.07 -10.73 -22.05
C VAL A 357 -12.09 -9.40 -21.29
N ALA A 358 -11.32 -9.27 -20.21
CA ALA A 358 -11.24 -8.01 -19.46
C ALA A 358 -10.61 -6.88 -20.28
N THR A 359 -9.59 -7.20 -21.08
CA THR A 359 -8.93 -6.26 -22.00
C THR A 359 -9.88 -5.82 -23.11
N ALA A 360 -10.63 -6.76 -23.70
CA ALA A 360 -11.66 -6.48 -24.71
C ALA A 360 -12.80 -5.64 -24.14
N ALA A 361 -13.20 -5.88 -22.88
CA ALA A 361 -14.23 -5.09 -22.22
C ALA A 361 -13.84 -3.61 -22.08
N ALA A 362 -12.59 -3.36 -21.66
CA ALA A 362 -12.05 -2.01 -21.53
C ALA A 362 -11.99 -1.28 -22.89
N ASP A 363 -11.57 -1.96 -23.95
CA ASP A 363 -11.54 -1.39 -25.30
C ASP A 363 -12.95 -1.11 -25.83
N LEU A 364 -13.82 -2.11 -25.72
CA LEU A 364 -15.20 -2.00 -26.18
C LEU A 364 -15.91 -0.84 -25.50
N ALA A 365 -15.76 -0.70 -24.19
CA ALA A 365 -16.36 0.39 -23.42
C ALA A 365 -15.87 1.76 -23.88
N SER A 366 -14.60 1.87 -24.30
CA SER A 366 -14.07 3.10 -24.88
C SER A 366 -14.69 3.38 -26.24
N VAL A 367 -14.72 2.38 -27.14
CA VAL A 367 -15.21 2.50 -28.53
C VAL A 367 -16.69 2.83 -28.59
N VAL A 368 -17.53 2.16 -27.80
CA VAL A 368 -18.99 2.39 -27.80
C VAL A 368 -19.39 3.57 -26.91
N HIS A 369 -18.42 4.28 -26.36
CA HIS A 369 -18.61 5.36 -25.41
C HIS A 369 -19.49 4.99 -24.20
N ALA A 370 -19.37 3.76 -23.69
CA ALA A 370 -20.14 3.28 -22.56
C ALA A 370 -20.01 4.19 -21.33
N ALA A 371 -21.10 4.36 -20.59
CA ALA A 371 -21.12 5.16 -19.38
C ALA A 371 -20.28 4.52 -18.26
N ALA A 372 -20.30 3.18 -18.17
CA ALA A 372 -19.49 2.40 -17.23
C ALA A 372 -19.20 0.97 -17.72
N ILE A 373 -18.17 0.37 -17.14
CA ILE A 373 -17.92 -1.08 -17.19
C ILE A 373 -18.48 -1.69 -15.91
N VAL A 374 -19.42 -2.61 -16.03
CA VAL A 374 -19.96 -3.36 -14.88
C VAL A 374 -19.23 -4.69 -14.79
N ALA A 375 -18.53 -4.92 -13.68
CA ALA A 375 -17.74 -6.12 -13.47
C ALA A 375 -18.33 -6.94 -12.31
N TYR A 376 -18.95 -8.08 -12.63
CA TYR A 376 -19.36 -9.06 -11.64
C TYR A 376 -18.13 -9.83 -11.14
N THR A 377 -17.97 -9.92 -9.81
CA THR A 377 -16.77 -10.49 -9.24
C THR A 377 -17.00 -11.05 -7.83
N SER A 378 -16.76 -12.36 -7.64
CA SER A 378 -16.85 -12.99 -6.32
C SER A 378 -15.57 -12.86 -5.49
N SER A 379 -14.39 -12.79 -6.15
CA SER A 379 -13.06 -12.69 -5.51
C SER A 379 -12.37 -11.33 -5.70
N GLY A 380 -13.02 -10.40 -6.42
CA GLY A 380 -12.41 -9.15 -6.91
C GLY A 380 -11.55 -9.27 -8.18
N THR A 381 -11.17 -10.47 -8.62
CA THR A 381 -10.23 -10.67 -9.73
C THR A 381 -10.73 -10.13 -11.08
N THR A 382 -12.02 -10.27 -11.42
CA THR A 382 -12.57 -9.73 -12.68
C THR A 382 -12.40 -8.21 -12.73
N ALA A 383 -12.79 -7.52 -11.65
CA ALA A 383 -12.63 -6.07 -11.54
C ALA A 383 -11.16 -5.66 -11.63
N ALA A 384 -10.25 -6.41 -10.99
CA ALA A 384 -8.82 -6.13 -11.02
C ALA A 384 -8.23 -6.27 -12.43
N ARG A 385 -8.63 -7.30 -13.19
CA ARG A 385 -8.19 -7.50 -14.59
C ARG A 385 -8.61 -6.34 -15.49
N VAL A 386 -9.83 -5.82 -15.30
CA VAL A 386 -10.30 -4.62 -16.01
C VAL A 386 -9.49 -3.39 -15.57
N ALA A 387 -9.33 -3.20 -14.26
CA ALA A 387 -8.63 -2.05 -13.67
C ALA A 387 -7.16 -1.94 -14.10
N ARG A 388 -6.46 -3.07 -14.31
CA ARG A 388 -5.07 -3.13 -14.80
C ARG A 388 -4.83 -2.25 -16.03
N LYS A 389 -5.79 -2.24 -16.97
CA LYS A 389 -5.72 -1.48 -18.23
C LYS A 389 -5.98 0.02 -18.06
N ARG A 390 -6.39 0.42 -16.84
CA ARG A 390 -6.72 1.79 -16.47
C ARG A 390 -7.76 2.41 -17.44
N PRO A 391 -8.89 1.73 -17.73
CA PRO A 391 -9.84 2.18 -18.73
C PRO A 391 -10.34 3.60 -18.48
N SER A 392 -10.64 4.35 -19.55
CA SER A 392 -11.21 5.69 -19.45
C SER A 392 -12.58 5.69 -18.75
N ARG A 393 -13.33 4.60 -18.92
CA ARG A 393 -14.65 4.40 -18.31
C ARG A 393 -14.53 3.89 -16.87
N PRO A 394 -15.41 4.36 -15.96
CA PRO A 394 -15.44 3.89 -14.58
C PRO A 394 -15.78 2.40 -14.50
N ILE A 395 -15.37 1.76 -13.40
CA ILE A 395 -15.65 0.35 -13.13
C ILE A 395 -16.66 0.27 -11.98
N LEU A 396 -17.83 -0.27 -12.24
CA LEU A 396 -18.82 -0.65 -11.23
C LEU A 396 -18.62 -2.12 -10.88
N ALA A 397 -17.99 -2.39 -9.74
CA ALA A 397 -17.67 -3.76 -9.32
C ALA A 397 -18.80 -4.29 -8.43
N ILE A 398 -19.52 -5.30 -8.90
CA ILE A 398 -20.64 -5.92 -8.18
C ILE A 398 -20.17 -7.24 -7.58
N THR A 399 -20.36 -7.41 -6.27
CA THR A 399 -19.88 -8.58 -5.52
C THR A 399 -20.89 -9.01 -4.45
N PRO A 400 -21.04 -10.32 -4.19
CA PRO A 400 -21.81 -10.84 -3.05
C PRO A 400 -21.02 -10.81 -1.73
N SER A 401 -19.68 -10.77 -1.77
CA SER A 401 -18.86 -10.75 -0.56
C SER A 401 -18.63 -9.32 -0.08
N ARG A 402 -18.98 -9.09 1.19
CA ARG A 402 -18.68 -7.84 1.90
C ARG A 402 -17.17 -7.65 2.08
N GLU A 403 -16.40 -8.70 2.37
CA GLU A 403 -14.95 -8.55 2.51
C GLU A 403 -14.29 -8.19 1.17
N VAL A 404 -14.74 -8.77 0.06
CA VAL A 404 -14.27 -8.38 -1.27
C VAL A 404 -14.66 -6.94 -1.59
N SER A 405 -15.89 -6.54 -1.25
CA SER A 405 -16.35 -5.17 -1.46
C SER A 405 -15.46 -4.13 -0.77
N ARG A 406 -15.04 -4.41 0.48
CA ARG A 406 -14.11 -3.58 1.23
C ARG A 406 -12.68 -3.62 0.67
N ARG A 407 -12.21 -4.80 0.24
CA ARG A 407 -10.88 -4.93 -0.38
C ARG A 407 -10.77 -4.14 -1.69
N LEU A 408 -11.84 -4.08 -2.48
CA LEU A 408 -11.91 -3.30 -3.71
C LEU A 408 -11.80 -1.79 -3.50
N CYS A 409 -11.88 -1.27 -2.27
CA CYS A 409 -11.63 0.14 -1.98
C CYS A 409 -10.18 0.57 -2.27
N LEU A 410 -9.23 -0.39 -2.38
CA LEU A 410 -7.86 -0.14 -2.84
C LEU A 410 -7.66 -0.27 -4.35
N LEU A 411 -8.64 -0.79 -5.09
CA LEU A 411 -8.47 -1.09 -6.51
C LEU A 411 -8.75 0.14 -7.38
N TRP A 412 -7.82 0.48 -8.29
CA TRP A 412 -7.96 1.64 -9.17
C TRP A 412 -9.30 1.67 -9.92
N GLY A 413 -9.98 2.81 -9.89
CA GLY A 413 -11.18 3.08 -10.68
C GLY A 413 -12.43 2.29 -10.29
N ALA A 414 -12.32 1.35 -9.34
CA ALA A 414 -13.42 0.52 -8.90
C ALA A 414 -14.37 1.28 -7.97
N HIS A 415 -15.66 1.19 -8.23
CA HIS A 415 -16.74 1.56 -7.34
C HIS A 415 -17.48 0.29 -6.95
N SER A 416 -17.28 -0.17 -5.72
CA SER A 416 -17.83 -1.43 -5.25
C SER A 416 -19.28 -1.29 -4.80
N VAL A 417 -20.11 -2.26 -5.20
CA VAL A 417 -21.51 -2.40 -4.80
C VAL A 417 -21.74 -3.83 -4.32
N LEU A 418 -22.35 -3.96 -3.15
CA LEU A 418 -22.74 -5.25 -2.58
C LEU A 418 -24.08 -5.68 -3.17
N SER A 419 -24.14 -6.87 -3.75
CA SER A 419 -25.36 -7.48 -4.28
C SER A 419 -25.23 -8.98 -4.27
N ASP A 420 -26.33 -9.70 -4.06
CA ASP A 420 -26.36 -11.15 -4.18
C ASP A 420 -25.85 -11.63 -5.54
N ASP A 421 -25.42 -12.90 -5.61
CA ASP A 421 -25.01 -13.50 -6.88
C ASP A 421 -26.17 -13.53 -7.87
N VAL A 422 -25.84 -13.33 -9.15
CA VAL A 422 -26.78 -13.48 -10.26
C VAL A 422 -26.83 -14.95 -10.68
N GLN A 423 -28.01 -15.43 -11.08
CA GLN A 423 -28.24 -16.82 -11.48
C GLN A 423 -28.59 -16.96 -12.96
N SER A 424 -28.95 -15.86 -13.63
CA SER A 424 -29.28 -15.84 -15.07
C SER A 424 -28.71 -14.62 -15.80
N TYR A 425 -28.74 -14.67 -17.13
CA TYR A 425 -28.35 -13.54 -17.97
C TYR A 425 -29.29 -12.35 -17.82
N GLU A 426 -30.59 -12.61 -17.67
CA GLU A 426 -31.62 -11.60 -17.50
C GLU A 426 -31.37 -10.82 -16.20
N GLU A 427 -31.14 -11.54 -15.10
CA GLU A 427 -30.84 -10.95 -13.79
C GLU A 427 -29.51 -10.17 -13.79
N MET A 428 -28.49 -10.69 -14.49
CA MET A 428 -27.23 -9.98 -14.70
C MET A 428 -27.44 -8.64 -15.42
N VAL A 429 -28.28 -8.59 -16.45
CA VAL A 429 -28.57 -7.36 -17.19
C VAL A 429 -29.40 -6.39 -16.34
N GLU A 430 -30.46 -6.88 -15.71
CA GLU A 430 -31.36 -6.09 -14.86
C GLU A 430 -30.62 -5.46 -13.68
N ARG A 431 -29.82 -6.24 -12.93
CA ARG A 431 -29.04 -5.71 -11.81
C ARG A 431 -27.97 -4.73 -12.27
N ALA A 432 -27.27 -5.00 -13.36
CA ALA A 432 -26.24 -4.10 -13.88
C ALA A 432 -26.82 -2.72 -14.22
N THR A 433 -27.96 -2.68 -14.91
CA THR A 433 -28.64 -1.42 -15.26
C THR A 433 -29.19 -0.72 -14.02
N THR A 434 -29.81 -1.46 -13.09
CA THR A 434 -30.36 -0.92 -11.85
C THR A 434 -29.30 -0.25 -10.99
N PHE A 435 -28.17 -0.93 -10.73
CA PHE A 435 -27.09 -0.36 -9.93
C PHE A 435 -26.36 0.77 -10.66
N ALA A 436 -26.16 0.66 -11.97
CA ALA A 436 -25.54 1.75 -12.74
C ALA A 436 -26.40 3.03 -12.68
N HIS A 437 -27.73 2.91 -12.71
CA HIS A 437 -28.64 4.03 -12.55
C HIS A 437 -28.65 4.56 -11.10
N ALA A 438 -28.84 3.67 -10.11
CA ALA A 438 -28.91 4.05 -8.69
C ALA A 438 -27.63 4.72 -8.18
N GLU A 439 -26.46 4.25 -8.62
CA GLU A 439 -25.15 4.83 -8.29
C GLU A 439 -24.76 6.00 -9.22
N GLN A 440 -25.68 6.43 -10.09
CA GLN A 440 -25.54 7.58 -10.99
C GLN A 440 -24.37 7.44 -11.98
N PHE A 441 -24.02 6.22 -12.38
CA PHE A 441 -23.03 5.94 -13.42
C PHE A 441 -23.61 6.04 -14.83
N ALA A 442 -24.91 5.81 -15.00
CA ALA A 442 -25.58 5.81 -16.30
C ALA A 442 -27.03 6.33 -16.19
N SER A 443 -27.54 6.91 -17.25
CA SER A 443 -28.94 7.36 -17.44
C SER A 443 -29.61 6.62 -18.59
N SER A 444 -30.91 6.84 -18.83
CA SER A 444 -31.63 6.21 -19.95
C SER A 444 -30.89 6.36 -21.28
N ARG A 445 -30.87 5.28 -22.07
CA ARG A 445 -30.14 5.14 -23.35
C ARG A 445 -28.62 5.12 -23.28
N ASP A 446 -28.01 5.26 -22.09
CA ASP A 446 -26.57 5.02 -21.96
C ASP A 446 -26.25 3.55 -22.18
N LEU A 447 -25.05 3.30 -22.72
CA LEU A 447 -24.52 1.96 -22.89
C LEU A 447 -23.67 1.55 -21.68
N LEU A 448 -23.79 0.29 -21.28
CA LEU A 448 -22.91 -0.38 -20.33
C LEU A 448 -22.18 -1.51 -21.03
N VAL A 449 -20.95 -1.77 -20.58
CA VAL A 449 -20.24 -3.00 -20.91
C VAL A 449 -20.21 -3.88 -19.67
N VAL A 450 -20.89 -5.01 -19.71
CA VAL A 450 -21.01 -5.95 -18.60
C VAL A 450 -20.02 -7.10 -18.80
N VAL A 451 -19.25 -7.41 -17.76
CA VAL A 451 -18.26 -8.48 -17.71
C VAL A 451 -18.60 -9.43 -16.56
N ALA A 452 -18.64 -10.73 -16.86
CA ALA A 452 -18.92 -11.78 -15.88
C ALA A 452 -18.16 -13.07 -16.18
N GLY A 453 -18.17 -13.99 -15.22
CA GLY A 453 -17.75 -15.37 -15.39
C GLY A 453 -18.95 -16.30 -15.37
N ILE A 454 -18.99 -17.26 -16.29
CA ILE A 454 -20.07 -18.24 -16.43
C ILE A 454 -19.45 -19.65 -16.39
N PRO A 455 -19.96 -20.58 -15.56
CA PRO A 455 -21.16 -20.46 -14.71
C PRO A 455 -21.04 -19.40 -13.60
N PHE A 456 -22.17 -18.77 -13.27
CA PHE A 456 -22.21 -17.72 -12.24
C PHE A 456 -21.86 -18.27 -10.85
N GLY A 457 -21.40 -17.40 -9.95
CA GLY A 457 -20.97 -17.77 -8.59
C GLY A 457 -19.63 -18.51 -8.51
N GLN A 458 -18.98 -18.82 -9.63
CA GLN A 458 -17.67 -19.47 -9.65
C GLN A 458 -16.54 -18.45 -9.85
N ALA A 459 -15.58 -18.41 -8.93
CA ALA A 459 -14.41 -17.55 -9.05
C ALA A 459 -13.49 -18.00 -10.20
N GLY A 460 -12.81 -17.05 -10.85
CA GLY A 460 -11.78 -17.31 -11.86
C GLY A 460 -12.28 -17.52 -13.29
N THR A 461 -13.59 -17.60 -13.52
CA THR A 461 -14.19 -17.97 -14.81
C THR A 461 -14.50 -16.80 -15.74
N THR A 462 -13.93 -15.59 -15.54
CA THR A 462 -14.21 -14.41 -16.39
C THR A 462 -14.12 -14.79 -17.89
N ASN A 463 -15.26 -14.86 -18.57
CA ASN A 463 -15.33 -15.39 -19.93
C ASN A 463 -16.49 -14.80 -20.75
N ASN A 464 -17.27 -13.89 -20.17
CA ASN A 464 -18.43 -13.29 -20.82
C ASN A 464 -18.33 -11.76 -20.88
N LEU A 465 -18.77 -11.22 -22.01
CA LEU A 465 -18.84 -9.79 -22.30
C LEU A 465 -20.17 -9.48 -22.99
N ARG A 466 -20.85 -8.42 -22.55
CA ARG A 466 -22.12 -7.96 -23.16
C ARG A 466 -22.24 -6.45 -23.17
N VAL A 467 -22.73 -5.88 -24.27
CA VAL A 467 -23.17 -4.48 -24.33
C VAL A 467 -24.65 -4.41 -23.98
N VAL A 468 -25.02 -3.51 -23.08
CA VAL A 468 -26.39 -3.33 -22.59
C VAL A 468 -26.77 -1.86 -22.74
N SER A 469 -27.98 -1.57 -23.21
CA SER A 469 -28.55 -0.22 -23.15
C SER A 469 -29.44 -0.10 -21.93
N LEU A 470 -29.33 1.00 -21.19
CA LEU A 470 -30.35 1.34 -20.20
C LEU A 470 -31.67 1.66 -20.92
N PRO A 471 -32.81 1.17 -20.39
CA PRO A 471 -34.13 1.43 -20.95
C PRO A 471 -34.56 2.90 -20.91
#